data_AF-A0AAJ2MS22-F1
#
_entry.id   AF-A0AAJ2MS22-F1
#
_cell.length_a   1.000
_cell.length_b   1.000
_cell.length_c   1.000
_cell.angle_alpha   90.00
_cell.angle_beta   90.00
_cell.angle_gamma   90.00
#
_symmetry.space_group_name_H-M   'P 1'
#
loop_
_entity.id
_entity.type
_entity.pdbx_description
1 polymer ?
#
loop_
_entity_poly.entity_id
_entity_poly.type
_entity_poly.pdbx_seq_one_letter_code
_entity_poly.pdbx_strand_id
1 'polypeptide(L)'
;MYHPVKLKIFKGIGLVIALIIVFFIGSSVGSFVTRNQEESKVKISNQKAKQAEKKEDNTLSEENVSEFLTAFYTKKDLGENRNRYKPLMTEEAYNSQVSIEEEPVNQAYKGYVVDQAFESAKIYIDAANKVAICVVEYSNTQLSVKGDYDKDKITKQPNTDTIKISFTEEEGKYLVNNIAPVSLSDDKDLDMSNSSASKDNTTMIQGDN
;
A
#
# COMPACT_ATOMS: atom_id res chain seq x y z
N MET A 1 -33.46 32.44 -53.37
CA MET A 1 -33.54 30.98 -53.12
C MET A 1 -32.45 30.70 -52.08
N TYR A 2 -32.68 30.57 -50.76
CA TYR A 2 -33.75 30.01 -49.95
C TYR A 2 -34.24 30.99 -48.86
N HIS A 3 -35.51 30.86 -48.44
CA HIS A 3 -36.13 31.55 -47.31
C HIS A 3 -36.42 30.57 -46.16
N PRO A 4 -36.52 31.04 -44.90
CA PRO A 4 -36.42 30.23 -43.68
C PRO A 4 -37.76 29.61 -43.25
N VAL A 5 -37.73 28.34 -42.82
CA VAL A 5 -38.86 27.70 -42.12
C VAL A 5 -38.53 27.52 -40.64
N LYS A 6 -38.84 28.59 -39.90
CA LYS A 6 -39.39 28.72 -38.53
C LYS A 6 -39.17 27.56 -37.53
N LEU A 7 -38.35 27.84 -36.52
CA LEU A 7 -38.32 27.20 -35.19
C LEU A 7 -39.71 27.20 -34.53
N LYS A 8 -40.31 26.02 -34.30
CA LYS A 8 -41.44 25.86 -33.35
C LYS A 8 -41.56 24.45 -32.75
N ILE A 9 -40.57 23.90 -32.04
CA ILE A 9 -40.81 22.68 -31.20
C ILE A 9 -39.98 22.60 -29.89
N PHE A 10 -39.25 23.65 -29.48
CA PHE A 10 -38.33 23.54 -28.33
C PHE A 10 -38.93 23.81 -26.93
N LYS A 11 -40.26 23.85 -26.77
CA LYS A 11 -40.90 24.11 -25.46
C LYS A 11 -41.55 22.89 -24.79
N GLY A 12 -41.60 21.74 -25.45
CA GLY A 12 -42.21 20.51 -24.90
C GLY A 12 -41.21 19.48 -24.33
N ILE A 13 -39.96 19.47 -24.79
CA ILE A 13 -38.97 18.45 -24.42
C ILE A 13 -38.45 18.64 -22.98
N GLY A 14 -38.35 19.89 -22.49
CA GLY A 14 -37.80 20.17 -21.16
C GLY A 14 -38.67 19.65 -20.00
N LEU A 15 -40.00 19.62 -20.17
CA LEU A 15 -40.95 19.18 -19.14
C LEU A 15 -40.93 17.64 -18.98
N VAL A 16 -40.73 16.90 -20.07
CA VAL A 16 -40.67 15.43 -20.05
C VAL A 16 -39.39 14.95 -19.35
N ILE A 17 -38.27 15.62 -19.57
CA ILE A 17 -36.98 15.26 -18.93
C ILE A 17 -37.01 15.56 -17.42
N ALA A 18 -37.65 16.65 -16.99
CA ALA A 18 -37.77 16.98 -15.57
C ALA A 18 -38.64 15.99 -14.78
N LEU A 19 -39.68 15.40 -15.39
CA LEU A 19 -40.53 14.39 -14.74
C LEU A 19 -39.84 13.03 -14.58
N ILE A 20 -38.93 12.67 -15.50
CA ILE A 20 -38.17 11.40 -15.41
C ILE A 20 -37.18 11.43 -14.24
N ILE A 21 -36.56 12.58 -13.95
CA ILE A 21 -35.56 12.71 -12.87
C ILE A 21 -36.22 12.59 -11.48
N VAL A 22 -37.46 13.09 -11.32
CA VAL A 22 -38.20 13.00 -10.06
C VAL A 22 -38.72 11.58 -9.80
N PHE A 23 -38.96 10.77 -10.84
CA PHE A 23 -39.38 9.37 -10.70
C PHE A 23 -38.28 8.45 -10.15
N PHE A 24 -36.99 8.79 -10.33
CA PHE A 24 -35.88 7.95 -9.85
C PHE A 24 -35.42 8.25 -8.40
N ILE A 25 -35.93 9.30 -7.76
CA ILE A 25 -35.49 9.69 -6.40
C ILE A 25 -36.58 9.42 -5.33
N GLY A 26 -37.74 8.89 -5.73
CA GLY A 26 -38.86 8.60 -4.83
C GLY A 26 -39.03 7.12 -4.51
N SER A 27 -38.64 6.73 -3.29
CA SER A 27 -39.18 5.61 -2.50
C SER A 27 -38.56 4.21 -2.65
N SER A 28 -37.70 3.83 -1.70
CA SER A 28 -37.85 2.53 -1.03
C SER A 28 -37.55 2.65 0.47
N VAL A 29 -38.62 2.81 1.24
CA VAL A 29 -38.69 2.62 2.69
C VAL A 29 -39.09 1.16 2.93
N GLY A 30 -38.40 0.47 3.84
CA GLY A 30 -38.96 -0.64 4.61
C GLY A 30 -38.80 -2.07 4.07
N SER A 31 -38.12 -2.88 4.87
CA SER A 31 -38.06 -4.35 4.86
C SER A 31 -39.44 -5.03 4.84
N PHE A 32 -39.54 -6.26 4.30
CA PHE A 32 -40.22 -7.45 4.88
C PHE A 32 -40.37 -8.60 3.84
N VAL A 33 -39.85 -9.79 4.18
CA VAL A 33 -40.47 -11.14 4.03
C VAL A 33 -40.60 -11.80 2.62
N THR A 34 -39.70 -12.77 2.39
CA THR A 34 -39.96 -14.22 2.11
C THR A 34 -40.05 -14.78 0.67
N ARG A 35 -39.20 -15.82 0.47
CA ARG A 35 -39.28 -17.05 -0.36
C ARG A 35 -38.98 -17.06 -1.87
N ASN A 36 -37.85 -17.74 -2.16
CA ASN A 36 -37.59 -18.83 -3.12
C ASN A 36 -38.25 -18.81 -4.51
N GLN A 37 -37.42 -18.68 -5.57
CA GLN A 37 -37.39 -19.66 -6.66
C GLN A 37 -36.07 -19.56 -7.44
N GLU A 38 -35.41 -20.71 -7.61
CA GLU A 38 -34.22 -20.91 -8.45
C GLU A 38 -34.58 -20.82 -9.94
N GLU A 39 -33.67 -20.31 -10.78
CA GLU A 39 -33.24 -20.99 -12.00
C GLU A 39 -31.97 -20.36 -12.60
N SER A 40 -31.12 -21.22 -13.14
CA SER A 40 -29.68 -21.04 -13.40
C SER A 40 -29.36 -20.45 -14.78
N LYS A 41 -28.31 -19.60 -14.89
CA LYS A 41 -27.39 -19.51 -16.06
C LYS A 41 -26.12 -18.65 -15.80
N VAL A 42 -25.06 -19.36 -15.41
CA VAL A 42 -23.62 -19.25 -15.78
C VAL A 42 -22.95 -17.87 -16.01
N LYS A 43 -22.13 -17.50 -15.01
CA LYS A 43 -20.74 -16.95 -15.00
C LYS A 43 -20.37 -15.73 -15.87
N ILE A 44 -20.23 -14.58 -15.18
CA ILE A 44 -18.97 -13.80 -15.15
C ILE A 44 -18.65 -13.52 -13.67
N SER A 45 -17.65 -14.21 -13.12
CA SER A 45 -17.24 -14.05 -11.73
C SER A 45 -16.33 -12.83 -11.57
N ASN A 46 -16.94 -11.65 -11.45
CA ASN A 46 -16.35 -10.64 -10.56
C ASN A 46 -16.64 -11.14 -9.15
N GLN A 47 -15.68 -11.85 -8.55
CA GLN A 47 -15.71 -12.14 -7.12
C GLN A 47 -15.50 -10.83 -6.36
N LYS A 48 -16.58 -10.03 -6.27
CA LYS A 48 -16.78 -9.16 -5.13
C LYS A 48 -16.97 -10.14 -3.97
N ALA A 49 -15.90 -10.35 -3.20
CA ALA A 49 -15.96 -11.14 -1.98
C ALA A 49 -17.19 -10.69 -1.21
N LYS A 50 -18.10 -11.65 -0.95
CA LYS A 50 -19.25 -11.42 -0.08
C LYS A 50 -18.69 -10.86 1.22
N GLN A 51 -19.05 -9.62 1.54
CA GLN A 51 -18.96 -9.13 2.91
C GLN A 51 -19.77 -10.10 3.75
N ALA A 52 -19.05 -11.01 4.42
CA ALA A 52 -19.55 -11.63 5.61
C ALA A 52 -19.89 -10.49 6.57
N GLU A 53 -21.08 -10.57 7.12
CA GLU A 53 -21.62 -9.70 8.16
C GLU A 53 -20.52 -9.41 9.19
N LYS A 54 -20.07 -8.15 9.25
CA LYS A 54 -19.00 -7.68 10.13
C LYS A 54 -19.49 -7.80 11.57
N LYS A 55 -19.26 -8.96 12.20
CA LYS A 55 -18.93 -8.96 13.62
C LYS A 55 -17.75 -7.99 13.76
N GLU A 56 -17.80 -7.06 14.70
CA GLU A 56 -16.61 -6.35 15.15
C GLU A 56 -15.67 -7.40 15.75
N ASP A 57 -14.98 -8.13 14.88
CA ASP A 57 -13.91 -9.01 15.26
C ASP A 57 -12.68 -8.11 15.30
N ASN A 58 -12.13 -7.89 16.49
CA ASN A 58 -10.96 -7.06 16.75
C ASN A 58 -9.70 -7.72 16.18
N THR A 59 -9.73 -8.03 14.89
CA THR A 59 -8.75 -8.83 14.16
C THR A 59 -7.87 -7.91 13.33
N LEU A 60 -6.59 -8.28 13.15
CA LEU A 60 -5.66 -7.54 12.32
C LEU A 60 -6.25 -7.38 10.92
N SER A 61 -6.45 -6.12 10.49
CA SER A 61 -7.12 -5.79 9.24
C SER A 61 -6.17 -5.14 8.23
N GLU A 62 -6.58 -5.15 6.96
CA GLU A 62 -5.86 -4.45 5.88
C GLU A 62 -5.77 -2.94 6.11
N GLU A 63 -6.77 -2.37 6.79
CA GLU A 63 -6.79 -0.95 7.17
C GLU A 63 -5.64 -0.63 8.14
N ASN A 64 -5.43 -1.47 9.18
CA ASN A 64 -4.33 -1.28 10.13
C ASN A 64 -2.96 -1.32 9.44
N VAL A 65 -2.78 -2.28 8.51
CA VAL A 65 -1.53 -2.42 7.76
C VAL A 65 -1.33 -1.23 6.82
N SER A 66 -2.37 -0.82 6.09
CA SER A 66 -2.31 0.28 5.12
C SER A 66 -2.05 1.64 5.77
N GLU A 67 -2.65 1.89 6.94
CA GLU A 67 -2.39 3.09 7.74
C GLU A 67 -0.91 3.19 8.11
N PHE A 68 -0.35 2.10 8.64
CA PHE A 68 1.08 2.02 8.95
C PHE A 68 1.96 2.22 7.72
N LEU A 69 1.71 1.48 6.63
CA LEU A 69 2.50 1.59 5.40
C LEU A 69 2.49 3.01 4.83
N THR A 70 1.34 3.68 4.85
CA THR A 70 1.23 5.06 4.37
C THR A 70 2.08 6.00 5.23
N ALA A 71 1.98 5.89 6.57
CA ALA A 71 2.77 6.70 7.49
C ALA A 71 4.28 6.42 7.37
N PHE A 72 4.67 5.17 7.15
CA PHE A 72 6.06 4.72 7.08
C PHE A 72 6.74 5.04 5.74
N TYR A 73 6.02 4.89 4.62
CA TYR A 73 6.58 5.09 3.27
C TYR A 73 6.38 6.50 2.71
N THR A 74 5.53 7.34 3.31
CA THR A 74 5.35 8.73 2.87
C THR A 74 6.18 9.67 3.73
N LYS A 75 7.22 10.28 3.17
CA LYS A 75 8.11 11.21 3.88
C LYS A 75 8.78 12.20 2.94
N LYS A 76 8.97 13.44 3.40
CA LYS A 76 9.70 14.46 2.61
C LYS A 76 11.20 14.25 2.62
N ASP A 77 11.74 13.77 3.74
CA ASP A 77 13.15 13.46 3.94
C ASP A 77 13.29 12.41 5.06
N LEU A 78 14.48 11.82 5.23
CA LEU A 78 14.75 10.81 6.24
C LEU A 78 14.41 11.30 7.66
N GLY A 79 13.53 10.57 8.33
CA GLY A 79 13.06 10.83 9.69
C GLY A 79 11.93 11.86 9.80
N GLU A 80 11.50 12.50 8.71
CA GLU A 80 10.41 13.51 8.76
C GLU A 80 9.07 12.90 9.20
N ASN A 81 8.84 11.63 8.89
CA ASN A 81 7.60 10.92 9.19
C ASN A 81 7.58 10.24 10.57
N ARG A 82 8.61 10.42 11.40
CA ARG A 82 8.70 9.83 12.76
C ARG A 82 7.45 10.03 13.59
N ASN A 83 6.88 11.23 13.56
CA ASN A 83 5.67 11.56 14.31
C ASN A 83 4.42 10.81 13.82
N ARG A 84 4.38 10.39 12.55
CA ARG A 84 3.24 9.70 11.94
C ARG A 84 3.25 8.20 12.20
N TYR A 85 4.41 7.55 12.11
CA TYR A 85 4.49 6.10 12.35
C TYR A 85 4.66 5.75 13.83
N LYS A 86 5.22 6.65 14.66
CA LYS A 86 5.39 6.41 16.11
C LYS A 86 4.14 5.90 16.83
N PRO A 87 2.94 6.50 16.67
CA PRO A 87 1.73 6.02 17.37
C PRO A 87 1.21 4.66 16.85
N LEU A 88 1.77 4.14 15.76
CA LEU A 88 1.38 2.88 15.13
C LEU A 88 2.36 1.73 15.44
N MET A 89 3.38 2.00 16.26
CA MET A 89 4.45 1.06 16.61
C MET A 89 4.53 0.89 18.12
N THR A 90 5.08 -0.24 18.57
CA THR A 90 5.58 -0.36 19.95
C THR A 90 6.77 0.57 20.15
N GLU A 91 7.06 0.93 21.40
CA GLU A 91 8.21 1.78 21.72
C GLU A 91 9.54 1.14 21.26
N GLU A 92 9.69 -0.16 21.45
CA GLU A 92 10.86 -0.93 21.02
C GLU A 92 11.04 -0.88 19.50
N ALA A 93 9.96 -1.13 18.75
CA ALA A 93 9.99 -1.11 17.29
C ALA A 93 10.30 0.29 16.76
N TYR A 94 9.72 1.33 17.37
CA TYR A 94 10.02 2.73 17.03
C TYR A 94 11.51 3.05 17.26
N ASN A 95 12.06 2.69 18.42
CA ASN A 95 13.46 2.94 18.75
C ASN A 95 14.42 2.18 17.81
N SER A 96 14.08 0.93 17.48
CA SER A 96 14.82 0.14 16.50
C SER A 96 14.82 0.80 15.11
N GLN A 97 13.66 1.25 14.63
CA GLN A 97 13.54 1.95 13.36
C GLN A 97 14.35 3.25 13.34
N VAL A 98 14.27 4.06 14.41
CA VAL A 98 15.08 5.28 14.51
C VAL A 98 16.56 4.96 14.49
N SER A 99 16.99 3.90 15.19
CA SER A 99 18.40 3.47 15.17
C SER A 99 18.86 3.09 13.75
N ILE A 100 18.02 2.38 12.99
CA ILE A 100 18.31 2.06 11.58
C ILE A 100 18.45 3.35 10.77
N GLU A 101 17.53 4.29 10.92
CA GLU A 101 17.60 5.58 10.22
C GLU A 101 18.85 6.39 10.56
N GLU A 102 19.35 6.31 11.80
CA GLU A 102 20.58 6.99 12.23
C GLU A 102 21.87 6.28 11.79
N GLU A 103 21.78 5.09 11.17
CA GLU A 103 22.96 4.43 10.61
C GLU A 103 23.65 5.33 9.56
N PRO A 104 25.00 5.35 9.48
CA PRO A 104 25.73 6.22 8.56
C PRO A 104 25.32 6.04 7.10
N VAL A 105 24.99 4.81 6.71
CA VAL A 105 24.53 4.49 5.34
C VAL A 105 23.23 5.22 5.03
N ASN A 106 22.25 5.20 5.94
CA ASN A 106 20.96 5.85 5.75
C ASN A 106 21.09 7.38 5.81
N GLN A 107 21.89 7.90 6.76
CA GLN A 107 22.16 9.33 6.87
C GLN A 107 22.86 9.91 5.64
N ALA A 108 23.66 9.12 4.91
CA ALA A 108 24.30 9.55 3.67
C ALA A 108 23.28 9.90 2.56
N TYR A 109 22.10 9.28 2.57
CA TYR A 109 21.02 9.57 1.62
C TYR A 109 20.12 10.74 2.03
N LYS A 110 20.23 11.22 3.28
CA LYS A 110 19.40 12.31 3.79
C LYS A 110 19.60 13.60 3.01
N GLY A 111 18.51 14.15 2.49
CA GLY A 111 18.49 15.31 1.60
C GLY A 111 18.92 15.03 0.16
N TYR A 112 19.28 13.79 -0.19
CA TYR A 112 19.47 13.35 -1.58
C TYR A 112 18.26 12.55 -2.08
N VAL A 113 17.72 11.67 -1.24
CA VAL A 113 16.48 10.93 -1.52
C VAL A 113 15.35 11.58 -0.73
N VAL A 114 14.45 12.24 -1.44
CA VAL A 114 13.40 13.10 -0.90
C VAL A 114 12.05 12.81 -1.55
N ASP A 115 10.98 13.40 -1.02
CA ASP A 115 9.62 13.26 -1.54
C ASP A 115 9.21 11.80 -1.80
N GLN A 116 9.49 10.94 -0.82
CA GLN A 116 9.06 9.56 -0.87
C GLN A 116 7.54 9.49 -0.69
N ALA A 117 6.85 8.82 -1.59
CA ALA A 117 5.41 8.67 -1.58
C ALA A 117 5.02 7.19 -1.66
N PHE A 118 4.18 6.75 -0.73
CA PHE A 118 3.49 5.46 -0.85
C PHE A 118 2.56 5.48 -2.08
N GLU A 119 2.61 4.44 -2.91
CA GLU A 119 1.76 4.34 -4.11
C GLU A 119 0.72 3.23 -3.94
N SER A 120 1.18 2.00 -3.64
CA SER A 120 0.30 0.83 -3.47
C SER A 120 0.96 -0.25 -2.62
N ALA A 121 0.17 -1.22 -2.16
CA ALA A 121 0.72 -2.44 -1.57
C ALA A 121 -0.17 -3.66 -1.86
N LYS A 122 0.47 -4.82 -2.05
CA LYS A 122 -0.19 -6.13 -1.96
C LYS A 122 0.00 -6.65 -0.55
N ILE A 123 -1.09 -6.86 0.18
CA ILE A 123 -1.06 -7.19 1.61
C ILE A 123 -1.62 -8.61 1.82
N TYR A 124 -0.83 -9.46 2.48
CA TYR A 124 -1.21 -10.82 2.86
C TYR A 124 -1.22 -10.92 4.38
N ILE A 125 -2.38 -11.19 4.98
CA ILE A 125 -2.56 -11.16 6.44
C ILE A 125 -2.73 -12.58 6.98
N ASP A 126 -1.89 -12.91 7.96
CA ASP A 126 -2.09 -14.02 8.88
C ASP A 126 -2.61 -13.47 10.20
N ALA A 127 -3.95 -13.43 10.31
CA ALA A 127 -4.62 -12.86 11.48
C ALA A 127 -4.38 -13.68 12.75
N ALA A 128 -4.17 -15.00 12.64
CA ALA A 128 -3.94 -15.88 13.79
C ALA A 128 -2.58 -15.59 14.44
N ASN A 129 -1.55 -15.36 13.62
CA ASN A 129 -0.21 -15.04 14.09
C ASN A 129 0.08 -13.54 14.17
N LYS A 130 -0.89 -12.69 13.85
CA LYS A 130 -0.77 -11.21 13.83
C LYS A 130 0.40 -10.74 12.96
N VAL A 131 0.52 -11.33 11.76
CA VAL A 131 1.59 -11.03 10.80
C VAL A 131 0.99 -10.58 9.48
N ALA A 132 1.63 -9.62 8.82
CA ALA A 132 1.37 -9.27 7.44
C ALA A 132 2.64 -9.37 6.58
N ILE A 133 2.53 -9.94 5.39
CA ILE A 133 3.55 -9.81 4.34
C ILE A 133 3.05 -8.78 3.33
N CYS A 134 3.88 -7.79 3.02
CA CYS A 134 3.53 -6.68 2.15
C CYS A 134 4.55 -6.57 1.01
N VAL A 135 4.07 -6.49 -0.22
CA VAL A 135 4.85 -6.01 -1.37
C VAL A 135 4.45 -4.56 -1.59
N VAL A 136 5.33 -3.63 -1.24
CA VAL A 136 5.07 -2.19 -1.20
C VAL A 136 5.68 -1.51 -2.41
N GLU A 137 4.87 -0.76 -3.14
CA GLU A 137 5.29 0.11 -4.23
C GLU A 137 5.31 1.56 -3.74
N TYR A 138 6.44 2.24 -3.95
CA TYR A 138 6.60 3.64 -3.58
C TYR A 138 7.48 4.35 -4.60
N SER A 139 7.37 5.67 -4.66
CA SER A 139 8.24 6.50 -5.49
C SER A 139 9.05 7.46 -4.63
N ASN A 140 10.14 7.99 -5.18
CA ASN A 140 10.91 9.09 -4.57
C ASN A 140 11.48 10.04 -5.63
N THR A 141 12.04 11.15 -5.15
CA THR A 141 12.88 12.06 -5.94
C THR A 141 14.34 11.90 -5.50
N GLN A 142 15.25 11.77 -6.46
CA GLN A 142 16.69 11.68 -6.24
C GLN A 142 17.35 12.96 -6.75
N LEU A 143 17.95 13.73 -5.85
CA LEU A 143 18.67 14.97 -6.14
C LEU A 143 20.13 14.68 -6.41
N SER A 144 20.73 15.38 -7.39
CA SER A 144 22.18 15.33 -7.64
C SER A 144 22.99 16.11 -6.60
N VAL A 145 22.37 17.13 -5.98
CA VAL A 145 22.96 17.98 -4.94
C VAL A 145 22.02 18.01 -3.74
N LYS A 146 22.57 17.77 -2.55
CA LYS A 146 21.80 17.68 -1.30
C LYS A 146 20.91 18.91 -1.08
N GLY A 147 19.60 18.68 -1.00
CA GLY A 147 18.59 19.69 -0.69
C GLY A 147 18.34 20.73 -1.79
N ASP A 148 18.97 20.60 -2.96
CA ASP A 148 18.81 21.55 -4.07
C ASP A 148 17.92 20.95 -5.17
N TYR A 149 16.69 21.45 -5.25
CA TYR A 149 15.70 21.02 -6.24
C TYR A 149 15.87 21.68 -7.62
N ASP A 150 16.71 22.70 -7.73
CA ASP A 150 16.94 23.43 -8.99
C ASP A 150 18.04 22.77 -9.84
N LYS A 151 18.83 21.87 -9.23
CA LYS A 151 19.79 21.02 -9.92
C LYS A 151 19.13 19.80 -10.55
N ASP A 152 19.95 19.02 -11.26
CA ASP A 152 19.52 17.77 -11.88
C ASP A 152 18.89 16.85 -10.83
N LYS A 153 17.76 16.26 -11.18
CA LYS A 153 16.99 15.37 -10.33
C LYS A 153 16.24 14.33 -11.15
N ILE A 154 16.01 13.17 -10.56
CA ILE A 154 15.11 12.13 -11.07
C ILE A 154 13.87 12.15 -10.19
N THR A 155 12.71 12.47 -10.75
CA THR A 155 11.44 12.53 -10.01
C THR A 155 10.62 11.27 -10.23
N LYS A 156 9.83 10.90 -9.22
CA LYS A 156 8.94 9.71 -9.27
C LYS A 156 9.68 8.42 -9.65
N GLN A 157 10.92 8.26 -9.18
CA GLN A 157 11.68 7.04 -9.38
C GLN A 157 10.94 5.91 -8.65
N PRO A 158 10.52 4.82 -9.34
CA PRO A 158 9.79 3.73 -8.72
C PRO A 158 10.73 2.83 -7.90
N ASN A 159 10.23 2.33 -6.78
CA ASN A 159 10.91 1.39 -5.90
C ASN A 159 9.92 0.33 -5.40
N THR A 160 10.44 -0.81 -4.98
CA THR A 160 9.64 -1.91 -4.43
C THR A 160 10.36 -2.53 -3.25
N ASP A 161 9.65 -2.65 -2.14
CA ASP A 161 10.12 -3.40 -0.97
C ASP A 161 9.19 -4.59 -0.73
N THR A 162 9.75 -5.68 -0.21
CA THR A 162 8.96 -6.78 0.33
C THR A 162 9.30 -6.95 1.80
N ILE A 163 8.31 -6.78 2.67
CA ILE A 163 8.50 -6.77 4.12
C ILE A 163 7.50 -7.68 4.82
N LYS A 164 7.93 -8.26 5.94
CA LYS A 164 7.08 -8.89 6.94
C LYS A 164 6.95 -7.95 8.12
N ILE A 165 5.72 -7.70 8.52
CA ILE A 165 5.36 -6.87 9.66
C ILE A 165 4.70 -7.79 10.69
N SER A 166 5.24 -7.83 11.91
CA SER A 166 4.53 -8.46 13.03
C SER A 166 3.87 -7.39 13.90
N PHE A 167 2.69 -7.71 14.40
CA PHE A 167 1.89 -6.83 15.24
C PHE A 167 1.73 -7.43 16.63
N THR A 168 1.63 -6.57 17.62
CA THR A 168 1.11 -6.89 18.95
C THR A 168 -0.21 -6.16 19.15
N GLU A 169 -1.03 -6.65 20.08
CA GLU A 169 -2.27 -5.98 20.46
C GLU A 169 -2.11 -5.35 21.83
N GLU A 170 -2.21 -4.03 21.88
CA GLU A 170 -2.11 -3.24 23.11
C GLU A 170 -3.32 -2.32 23.20
N GLU A 171 -4.05 -2.39 24.32
CA GLU A 171 -5.25 -1.58 24.55
C GLU A 171 -6.29 -1.66 23.42
N GLY A 172 -6.41 -2.84 22.79
CA GLY A 172 -7.33 -3.09 21.67
C GLY A 172 -6.86 -2.51 20.33
N LYS A 173 -5.62 -2.01 20.23
CA LYS A 173 -5.00 -1.54 18.98
C LYS A 173 -3.91 -2.49 18.52
N TYR A 174 -3.80 -2.67 17.21
CA TYR A 174 -2.68 -3.40 16.61
C TYR A 174 -1.51 -2.44 16.38
N LEU A 175 -0.42 -2.64 17.13
CA LEU A 175 0.82 -1.88 16.99
C LEU A 175 1.88 -2.74 16.31
N VAL A 176 2.63 -2.14 15.39
CA VAL A 176 3.77 -2.81 14.74
C VAL A 176 4.85 -3.08 15.79
N ASN A 177 5.24 -4.34 15.89
CA ASN A 177 6.26 -4.81 16.83
C ASN A 177 7.59 -5.12 16.14
N ASN A 178 7.58 -5.53 14.87
CA ASN A 178 8.80 -5.76 14.10
C ASN A 178 8.55 -5.60 12.60
N ILE A 179 9.57 -5.14 11.88
CA ILE A 179 9.59 -5.05 10.42
C ILE A 179 10.85 -5.75 9.95
N ALA A 180 10.71 -6.72 9.05
CA ALA A 180 11.83 -7.45 8.48
C ALA A 180 11.73 -7.51 6.96
N PRO A 181 12.84 -7.32 6.21
CA PRO A 181 12.83 -7.59 4.78
C PRO A 181 12.58 -9.08 4.52
N VAL A 182 11.89 -9.36 3.43
CA VAL A 182 11.63 -10.73 2.96
C VAL A 182 11.96 -10.81 1.48
N SER A 183 12.66 -11.88 1.07
CA SER A 183 12.78 -12.24 -0.33
C SER A 183 11.69 -13.23 -0.68
N LEU A 184 10.87 -12.92 -1.68
CA LEU A 184 9.95 -13.87 -2.29
C LEU A 184 10.66 -14.45 -3.51
N SER A 185 10.78 -15.76 -3.56
CA SER A 185 11.36 -16.48 -4.70
C SER A 185 10.37 -17.53 -5.16
N ASP A 186 10.13 -17.58 -6.46
CA ASP A 186 9.40 -18.70 -7.06
C ASP A 186 10.37 -19.90 -7.09
N ASP A 187 10.04 -21.00 -6.42
CA ASP A 187 10.83 -22.25 -6.36
C ASP A 187 11.02 -22.95 -7.72
N LYS A 188 10.86 -22.24 -8.85
CA LYS A 188 11.21 -22.74 -10.18
C LYS A 188 12.69 -22.59 -10.54
N ASP A 189 13.48 -21.89 -9.72
CA ASP A 189 14.93 -21.74 -9.91
C ASP A 189 15.77 -22.57 -8.92
N LEU A 190 15.21 -23.66 -8.38
CA LEU A 190 15.98 -24.70 -7.71
C LEU A 190 16.46 -25.76 -8.73
N ASP A 191 17.16 -25.33 -9.77
CA ASP A 191 18.11 -26.20 -10.44
C ASP A 191 19.32 -25.41 -10.98
N MET A 192 20.49 -25.84 -10.51
CA MET A 192 21.81 -25.62 -11.11
C MET A 192 22.57 -24.30 -10.86
N SER A 193 23.18 -24.17 -9.67
CA SER A 193 24.62 -23.89 -9.55
C SER A 193 25.17 -24.14 -8.13
N ASN A 194 25.65 -25.37 -7.94
CA ASN A 194 26.84 -25.77 -7.17
C ASN A 194 27.41 -24.82 -6.09
N SER A 195 27.39 -25.34 -4.86
CA SER A 195 28.60 -25.64 -4.06
C SER A 195 29.79 -24.67 -4.19
N SER A 196 29.90 -23.75 -3.25
CA SER A 196 31.21 -23.44 -2.66
C SER A 196 31.05 -23.34 -1.15
N ALA A 197 31.27 -24.49 -0.50
CA ALA A 197 31.50 -24.58 0.93
C ALA A 197 32.65 -23.64 1.35
N SER A 198 32.44 -23.07 2.53
CA SER A 198 33.43 -22.47 3.43
C SER A 198 34.86 -22.95 3.24
N LYS A 199 35.78 -22.00 3.11
CA LYS A 199 37.09 -22.08 3.76
C LYS A 199 37.42 -20.72 4.36
N ASP A 200 37.17 -20.58 5.66
CA ASP A 200 38.04 -19.79 6.52
C ASP A 200 39.46 -20.35 6.42
N ASN A 201 40.46 -19.45 6.33
CA ASN A 201 41.66 -19.52 7.17
C ASN A 201 42.48 -18.23 7.05
N THR A 202 42.58 -17.56 8.19
CA THR A 202 43.62 -16.61 8.59
C THR A 202 45.03 -17.21 8.40
N THR A 203 46.00 -16.38 7.99
CA THR A 203 47.32 -16.09 8.64
C THR A 203 48.52 -15.96 7.67
N MET A 204 49.35 -14.93 7.94
CA MET A 204 50.80 -14.78 7.76
C MET A 204 51.42 -14.12 6.50
N ILE A 205 51.87 -12.89 6.75
CA ILE A 205 53.10 -12.15 6.39
C ILE A 205 54.22 -12.86 5.58
N GLN A 206 54.78 -12.06 4.65
CA GLN A 206 56.22 -11.83 4.33
C GLN A 206 56.83 -12.48 3.06
N GLY A 207 57.50 -11.63 2.26
CA GLY A 207 58.80 -11.97 1.65
C GLY A 207 58.92 -11.90 0.13
N ASP A 208 59.60 -10.85 -0.34
CA ASP A 208 60.60 -10.75 -1.43
C ASP A 208 60.38 -11.40 -2.81
N ASN A 209 60.42 -10.58 -3.85
CA ASN A 209 61.59 -10.48 -4.75
C ASN A 209 61.61 -9.13 -5.51
#